data_AF-A0A7X9FCV2-F1
#
_entry.id   AF-A0A7X9FCV2-F1
#
_cell.length_a   1.000
_cell.length_b   1.000
_cell.length_c   1.000
_cell.angle_alpha   90.00
_cell.angle_beta   90.00
_cell.angle_gamma   90.00
#
_symmetry.space_group_name_H-M   'P 1'
#
loop_
_entity.id
_entity.type
_entity.pdbx_description
1 polymer ?
#
loop_
_entity_poly.entity_id
_entity_poly.type
_entity_poly.pdbx_seq_one_letter_code
_entity_poly.pdbx_strand_id
1 'polypeptide(L)'
;MPLKPNQMSVDDLLQALAFYRGEYTEAALAELERELKARGYRDHQVQSWREQFLLASSADTTCVHCARVLDLNEEELIAGQFECPLCGHVQEVNYQALRQTVFAADLSERLAEAEDASVSGRRSPAMSNDNLLKTLAIEGYRLESGTKDHLKRELVIRGYCRADVRAWREKNIPDESAETKCRKCAATLTLTREDILAREYTCPACRKTQPVQYLRLPSLDPRENPPAGAGAPPLEEKEMTTREIDGLEDTALLEALALREAEYSPATREMMMRRLRSRGYVPEDIVAWRRGRRLSIEKPEAEPIAAYKPGGMLAGLLKGLFIFIVALDALLLAILGFGSYIPGVMGKPLLFGGSALLAADPAAIVVIVLIWCIEGLLPVLFLFWLYRVYRNVIALTSKPTAIKPWIAIVMMLFVIPSIVVPYLMAREILRGGSPADPGHPGSGRSISTAIAKWWWGSFLVMIWFDSIFAGLIHRLWPHLTSWLLLVSIGLNLTAAAFAARLVYRIDHLQAELYVRRMGSPQT
;
A
#
# COMPACT_ATOMS: atom_id res chain seq x y z
N MET A 1 -2.63 14.69 25.62
CA MET A 1 -1.68 14.85 26.74
C MET A 1 -0.36 15.27 26.14
N PRO A 2 0.20 16.45 26.46
CA PRO A 2 1.53 16.80 25.99
C PRO A 2 2.54 15.78 26.54
N LEU A 3 3.42 15.29 25.68
CA LEU A 3 4.53 14.42 26.07
C LEU A 3 5.43 15.17 27.07
N LYS A 4 6.02 14.46 28.03
CA LYS A 4 7.04 15.07 28.89
C LYS A 4 8.26 15.42 28.03
N PRO A 5 8.87 16.62 28.17
CA PRO A 5 10.03 17.03 27.36
C PRO A 5 11.16 16.00 27.28
N ASN A 6 11.43 15.30 28.39
CA ASN A 6 12.44 14.26 28.47
C ASN A 6 12.15 12.99 27.64
N GLN A 7 10.93 12.84 27.12
CA GLN A 7 10.51 11.73 26.24
C GLN A 7 10.49 12.13 24.76
N MET A 8 10.66 13.41 24.45
CA MET A 8 10.66 13.93 23.08
C MET A 8 12.05 13.74 22.46
N SER A 9 12.09 13.44 21.15
CA SER A 9 13.34 13.48 20.41
C SER A 9 13.88 14.92 20.34
N VAL A 10 15.17 15.08 20.05
CA VAL A 10 15.76 16.43 19.89
C VAL A 10 15.06 17.22 18.78
N ASP A 11 14.71 16.54 17.69
CA ASP A 11 13.97 17.15 16.57
C ASP A 11 12.57 17.58 17.01
N ASP A 12 11.88 16.77 17.81
CA ASP A 12 10.56 17.14 18.34
C ASP A 12 10.65 18.32 19.32
N LEU A 13 11.73 18.42 20.11
CA LEU A 13 11.97 19.55 21.02
C LEU A 13 12.25 20.85 20.25
N LEU A 14 13.09 20.78 19.23
CA LEU A 14 13.38 21.91 18.34
C LEU A 14 12.12 22.36 17.58
N GLN A 15 11.31 21.41 17.11
CA GLN A 15 10.01 21.68 16.48
C GLN A 15 9.01 22.30 17.47
N ALA A 16 8.94 21.80 18.70
CA ALA A 16 8.07 22.35 19.73
C ALA A 16 8.38 23.83 20.03
N LEU A 17 9.66 24.18 20.08
CA LEU A 17 10.13 25.55 20.28
C LEU A 17 9.93 26.44 19.05
N ALA A 18 10.02 25.88 17.84
CA ALA A 18 9.89 26.65 16.60
C ALA A 18 8.43 26.92 16.21
N PHE A 19 7.53 25.93 16.33
CA PHE A 19 6.20 25.98 15.71
C PHE A 19 5.05 26.29 16.67
N TYR A 20 5.14 25.79 17.90
CA TYR A 20 3.98 25.66 18.76
C TYR A 20 4.02 26.67 19.91
N ARG A 21 4.75 27.77 19.74
CA ARG A 21 4.92 28.77 20.79
C ARG A 21 3.60 29.35 21.29
N GLY A 22 2.61 29.50 20.41
CA GLY A 22 1.25 29.91 20.78
C GLY A 22 0.44 28.83 21.51
N GLU A 23 0.83 27.56 21.40
CA GLU A 23 0.18 26.42 22.07
C GLU A 23 0.82 26.07 23.42
N TYR A 24 2.06 26.50 23.66
CA TYR A 24 2.79 26.27 24.90
C TYR A 24 2.80 27.52 25.78
N THR A 25 2.70 27.31 27.10
CA THR A 25 2.93 28.40 28.06
C THR A 25 4.41 28.78 28.07
N GLU A 26 4.73 30.03 28.44
CA GLU A 26 6.12 30.49 28.63
C GLU A 26 6.92 29.56 29.58
N ALA A 27 6.25 28.98 30.59
CA ALA A 27 6.86 27.99 31.48
C ALA A 27 7.20 26.67 30.77
N ALA A 28 6.34 26.19 29.85
CA ALA A 28 6.60 24.98 29.08
C ALA A 28 7.72 25.20 28.04
N LEU A 29 7.78 26.38 27.42
CA LEU A 29 8.86 26.76 26.51
C LEU A 29 10.21 26.81 27.24
N ALA A 30 10.26 27.42 28.42
CA ALA A 30 11.45 27.43 29.26
C ALA A 30 11.91 26.01 29.67
N GLU A 31 10.99 25.06 29.80
CA GLU A 31 11.30 23.65 30.07
C GLU A 31 11.91 22.95 28.84
N LEU A 32 11.33 23.18 27.65
CA LEU A 32 11.84 22.63 26.39
C LEU A 32 13.25 23.16 26.09
N GLU A 33 13.50 24.45 26.29
CA GLU A 33 14.83 25.04 26.14
C GLU A 33 15.84 24.45 27.13
N ARG A 34 15.41 24.23 28.38
CA ARG A 34 16.28 23.63 29.40
C ARG A 34 16.67 22.20 29.03
N GLU A 35 15.72 21.42 28.48
CA GLU A 35 15.98 20.06 28.02
C GLU A 35 16.94 20.03 26.82
N LEU A 36 16.80 20.95 25.85
CA LEU A 36 17.76 21.07 24.75
C LEU A 36 19.16 21.44 25.23
N LYS A 37 19.27 22.38 26.18
CA LYS A 37 20.54 22.74 26.81
C LYS A 37 21.16 21.58 27.55
N ALA A 38 20.35 20.79 28.28
CA ALA A 38 20.79 19.58 28.95
C ALA A 38 21.33 18.52 27.96
N ARG A 39 20.85 18.53 26.70
CA ARG A 39 21.33 17.68 25.61
C ARG A 39 22.49 18.28 24.82
N GLY A 40 23.06 19.40 25.27
CA GLY A 40 24.28 20.00 24.71
C GLY A 40 24.06 21.06 23.63
N TYR A 41 22.82 21.49 23.37
CA TYR A 41 22.53 22.58 22.43
C TYR A 41 22.79 23.94 23.09
N ARG A 42 23.59 24.77 22.43
CA ARG A 42 23.86 26.15 22.88
C ARG A 42 22.79 27.12 22.36
N ASP A 43 22.62 28.25 23.06
CA ASP A 43 21.61 29.28 22.72
C ASP A 43 21.67 29.71 21.25
N HIS A 44 22.88 29.95 20.72
CA HIS A 44 23.05 30.33 19.32
C HIS A 44 22.66 29.22 18.33
N GLN A 45 22.75 27.95 18.71
CA GLN A 45 22.34 26.83 17.85
C GLN A 45 20.81 26.72 17.82
N VAL A 46 20.15 26.91 18.96
CA VAL A 46 18.68 26.95 19.03
C VAL A 46 18.16 28.15 18.23
N GLN A 47 18.79 29.31 18.38
CA GLN A 47 18.43 30.53 17.65
C GLN A 47 18.71 30.42 16.15
N SER A 48 19.88 29.91 15.73
CA SER A 48 20.21 29.69 14.32
C SER A 48 19.26 28.70 13.66
N TRP A 49 18.89 27.62 14.36
CA TRP A 49 17.94 26.63 13.86
C TRP A 49 16.56 27.26 13.65
N ARG A 50 16.14 28.12 14.58
CA ARG A 50 14.90 28.90 14.47
C ARG A 50 14.93 29.86 13.28
N GLU A 51 16.01 30.62 13.10
CA GLU A 51 16.15 31.58 12.00
C GLU A 51 16.18 30.89 10.63
N GLN A 52 16.95 29.81 10.49
CA GLN A 52 16.97 29.00 9.26
C GLN A 52 15.60 28.40 8.96
N PHE A 53 14.87 27.95 9.99
CA PHE A 53 13.54 27.40 9.82
C PHE A 53 12.52 28.46 9.38
N LEU A 54 12.53 29.63 10.03
CA LEU A 54 11.63 30.74 9.68
C LEU A 54 11.88 31.25 8.25
N LEU A 55 13.14 31.38 7.85
CA LEU A 55 13.52 31.75 6.47
C LEU A 55 13.07 30.72 5.43
N ALA A 56 13.18 29.43 5.75
CA ALA A 56 12.66 28.38 4.88
C ALA A 56 11.12 28.31 4.89
N SER A 57 10.47 28.88 5.90
CA SER A 57 9.01 28.89 6.07
C SER A 57 8.31 30.00 5.28
N SER A 58 8.98 31.13 5.03
CA SER A 58 8.43 32.17 4.16
C SER A 58 8.50 31.78 2.68
N ALA A 59 9.50 30.99 2.28
CA ALA A 59 9.67 30.54 0.91
C ALA A 59 8.49 29.65 0.46
N ASP A 60 7.87 30.04 -0.66
CA ASP A 60 6.78 29.30 -1.35
C ASP A 60 5.41 29.26 -0.65
N THR A 61 5.17 30.07 0.39
CA THR A 61 3.83 30.16 0.97
C THR A 61 2.86 30.79 -0.02
N THR A 62 1.79 30.07 -0.37
CA THR A 62 0.75 30.56 -1.30
C THR A 62 -0.58 30.76 -0.60
N CYS A 63 -1.27 31.86 -0.93
CA CYS A 63 -2.64 32.06 -0.46
C CYS A 63 -3.58 31.05 -1.11
N VAL A 64 -4.34 30.29 -0.32
CA VAL A 64 -5.27 29.26 -0.82
C VAL A 64 -6.40 29.87 -1.65
N HIS A 65 -6.78 31.12 -1.39
CA HIS A 65 -7.88 31.77 -2.09
C HIS A 65 -7.47 32.37 -3.44
N CYS A 66 -6.32 33.04 -3.53
CA CYS A 66 -5.89 33.75 -4.74
C CYS A 66 -4.64 33.18 -5.42
N ALA A 67 -4.03 32.13 -4.86
CA ALA A 67 -2.82 31.46 -5.34
C ALA A 67 -1.56 32.35 -5.45
N ARG A 68 -1.57 33.56 -4.87
CA ARG A 68 -0.38 34.43 -4.84
C ARG A 68 0.66 33.85 -3.88
N VAL A 69 1.92 33.80 -4.31
CA VAL A 69 3.06 33.58 -3.43
C VAL A 69 3.22 34.81 -2.52
N LEU A 70 3.37 34.56 -1.24
CA LEU A 70 3.47 35.54 -0.17
C LEU A 70 4.84 35.41 0.49
N ASP A 71 5.44 36.56 0.74
CA ASP A 71 6.66 36.66 1.54
C ASP A 71 6.22 37.06 2.96
N LEU A 72 6.13 36.06 3.84
CA LEU A 72 5.65 36.26 5.21
C LEU A 72 6.78 36.83 6.07
N ASN A 73 6.46 37.84 6.88
CA ASN A 73 7.43 38.37 7.84
C ASN A 73 7.54 37.49 9.10
N GLU A 74 8.56 37.75 9.93
CA GLU A 74 8.81 36.96 11.14
C GLU A 74 7.63 36.99 12.13
N GLU A 75 6.95 38.12 12.27
CA GLU A 75 5.81 38.25 13.18
C GLU A 75 4.62 37.39 12.73
N GLU A 76 4.33 37.35 11.43
CA GLU A 76 3.29 36.51 10.83
C GLU A 76 3.61 35.02 10.96
N LEU A 77 4.87 34.64 10.75
CA LEU A 77 5.34 33.27 10.93
C LEU A 77 5.30 32.84 12.40
N ILE A 78 5.53 33.74 13.35
CA ILE A 78 5.41 33.44 14.79
C ILE A 78 3.95 33.38 15.22
N ALA A 79 3.09 34.23 14.65
CA ALA A 79 1.67 34.27 14.95
C ALA A 79 0.91 33.03 14.45
N GLY A 80 1.48 32.28 13.49
CA GLY A 80 0.86 31.09 12.91
C GLY A 80 -0.29 31.40 11.95
N GLN A 81 -0.56 32.67 11.69
CA GLN A 81 -1.61 33.14 10.80
C GLN A 81 -1.16 34.43 10.10
N PHE A 82 -1.62 34.63 8.87
CA PHE A 82 -1.37 35.84 8.09
C PHE A 82 -2.64 36.25 7.33
N GLU A 83 -2.74 37.54 6.99
CA GLU A 83 -3.79 38.05 6.13
C GLU A 83 -3.24 38.32 4.72
N CYS A 84 -3.84 37.72 3.70
CA CYS A 84 -3.37 37.92 2.33
C CYS A 84 -3.58 39.39 1.89
N PRO A 85 -2.53 40.15 1.54
CA PRO A 85 -2.64 41.56 1.21
C PRO A 85 -3.42 41.86 -0.07
N LEU A 86 -3.71 40.84 -0.90
CA LEU A 86 -4.54 40.99 -2.11
C LEU A 86 -6.02 40.79 -1.87
N CYS A 87 -6.39 39.77 -1.09
CA CYS A 87 -7.78 39.32 -0.98
C CYS A 87 -8.37 39.44 0.42
N GLY A 88 -7.57 39.84 1.41
CA GLY A 88 -7.99 39.98 2.82
C GLY A 88 -8.31 38.64 3.49
N HIS A 89 -7.98 37.51 2.87
CA HIS A 89 -8.23 36.20 3.46
C HIS A 89 -7.19 35.92 4.55
N VAL A 90 -7.66 35.70 5.77
CA VAL A 90 -6.84 35.24 6.90
C VAL A 90 -6.64 33.73 6.80
N GLN A 91 -5.39 33.28 6.80
CA GLN A 91 -5.02 31.88 6.64
C GLN A 91 -3.99 31.47 7.69
N GLU A 92 -4.09 30.23 8.18
CA GLU A 92 -3.05 29.62 9.02
C GLU A 92 -1.84 29.19 8.18
N VAL A 93 -0.65 29.33 8.74
CA VAL A 93 0.60 28.88 8.11
C VAL A 93 0.66 27.34 8.17
N ASN A 94 0.74 26.69 7.01
CA ASN A 94 0.81 25.23 6.96
C ASN A 94 2.26 24.73 7.15
N TYR A 95 2.62 24.48 8.40
CA TYR A 95 3.94 23.99 8.76
C TYR A 95 4.23 22.53 8.34
N GLN A 96 3.23 21.74 7.93
CA GLN A 96 3.46 20.33 7.53
C GLN A 96 4.16 20.19 6.19
N ALA A 97 3.82 21.02 5.20
CA ALA A 97 4.52 21.05 3.91
C ALA A 97 5.97 21.52 4.08
N LEU A 98 6.17 22.50 4.97
CA LEU A 98 7.46 23.07 5.34
C LEU A 98 8.37 22.11 6.10
N ARG A 99 7.78 21.19 6.88
CA ARG A 99 8.52 20.12 7.57
C ARG A 99 9.33 19.24 6.60
N GLN A 100 8.83 19.05 5.39
CA GLN A 100 9.48 18.19 4.40
C GLN A 100 10.64 18.89 3.67
N THR A 101 10.53 20.20 3.43
CA THR A 101 11.55 21.00 2.76
C THR A 101 12.75 21.27 3.66
N VAL A 102 12.53 21.64 4.93
CA VAL A 102 13.65 21.87 5.87
C VAL A 102 14.39 20.58 6.21
N PHE A 103 13.68 19.46 6.36
CA PHE A 103 14.33 18.15 6.56
C PHE A 103 15.20 17.76 5.36
N ALA A 104 14.77 18.09 4.14
CA ALA A 104 15.57 17.85 2.93
C ALA A 104 16.81 18.76 2.87
N ALA A 105 16.70 20.02 3.33
CA ALA A 105 17.80 20.97 3.38
C ALA A 105 18.85 20.58 4.43
N ASP A 106 18.45 20.28 5.67
CA ASP A 106 19.33 19.81 6.75
C ASP A 106 20.05 18.51 6.38
N LEU A 107 19.33 17.58 5.73
CA LEU A 107 19.93 16.36 5.21
C LEU A 107 20.97 16.65 4.12
N SER A 108 20.71 17.62 3.24
CA SER A 108 21.66 18.00 2.18
C SER A 108 22.92 18.68 2.73
N GLU A 109 22.79 19.50 3.78
CA GLU A 109 23.92 20.15 4.45
C GLU A 109 24.76 19.13 5.22
N ARG A 110 24.13 18.21 5.95
CA ARG A 110 24.83 17.08 6.60
C ARG A 110 25.55 16.16 5.62
N LEU A 111 25.01 15.99 4.42
CA LEU A 111 25.66 15.24 3.36
C LEU A 111 26.87 15.99 2.80
N ALA A 112 26.77 17.31 2.62
CA ALA A 112 27.89 18.15 2.22
C ALA A 112 29.01 18.17 3.27
N GLU A 113 28.66 18.26 4.56
CA GLU A 113 29.62 18.17 5.67
C GLU A 113 30.28 16.79 5.75
N ALA A 114 29.54 15.71 5.48
CA ALA A 114 30.08 14.35 5.42
C ALA A 114 31.02 14.17 4.22
N GLU A 115 30.72 14.81 3.08
CA GLU A 115 31.55 14.83 1.89
C GLU A 115 32.86 15.61 2.14
N ASP A 116 32.79 16.80 2.76
CA ASP A 116 33.94 17.58 3.20
C ASP A 116 34.79 16.85 4.27
N ALA A 117 34.15 16.12 5.18
CA ALA A 117 34.85 15.26 6.14
C ALA A 117 35.61 14.12 5.45
N SER A 118 35.05 13.57 4.37
CA SER A 118 35.69 12.53 3.55
C SER A 118 36.88 13.05 2.75
N VAL A 119 36.78 14.28 2.21
CA VAL A 119 37.83 14.96 1.46
C VAL A 119 38.96 15.44 2.39
N SER A 120 38.63 15.86 3.61
CA SER A 120 39.59 16.31 4.63
C SER A 120 40.26 15.19 5.42
N GLY A 121 40.01 13.91 5.08
CA GLY A 121 40.65 12.75 5.72
C GLY A 121 40.18 12.49 7.15
N ARG A 122 39.07 13.08 7.60
CA ARG A 122 38.45 12.75 8.88
C ARG A 122 37.66 11.45 8.72
N ARG A 123 38.09 10.39 9.41
CA ARG A 123 37.46 9.06 9.32
C ARG A 123 36.02 9.09 9.85
N SER A 124 35.06 9.05 8.93
CA SER A 124 33.71 8.52 9.15
C SER A 124 33.70 7.00 8.86
N PRO A 125 32.88 6.16 9.52
CA PRO A 125 32.89 4.71 9.35
C PRO A 125 32.25 4.30 8.01
N ALA A 126 32.97 4.49 6.90
CA ALA A 126 32.54 4.06 5.58
C ALA A 126 32.91 2.58 5.31
N MET A 127 32.00 1.86 4.64
CA MET A 127 32.19 0.46 4.21
C MET A 127 33.43 0.32 3.32
N SER A 128 34.30 -0.66 3.59
CA SER A 128 35.52 -0.90 2.80
C SER A 128 35.19 -1.34 1.35
N ASN A 129 36.09 -1.05 0.41
CA ASN A 129 35.91 -1.39 -1.02
C ASN A 129 35.70 -2.90 -1.25
N ASP A 130 36.34 -3.75 -0.44
CA ASP A 130 36.19 -5.20 -0.53
C ASP A 130 34.81 -5.67 -0.06
N ASN A 131 34.25 -5.05 0.99
CA ASN A 131 32.87 -5.32 1.42
C ASN A 131 31.84 -4.88 0.37
N LEU A 132 32.11 -3.79 -0.35
CA LEU A 132 31.21 -3.28 -1.39
C LEU A 132 31.19 -4.21 -2.62
N LEU A 133 32.36 -4.71 -3.05
CA LEU A 133 32.49 -5.73 -4.09
C LEU A 133 31.86 -7.06 -3.66
N LYS A 134 32.11 -7.51 -2.42
CA LYS A 134 31.52 -8.73 -1.84
C LYS A 134 29.99 -8.67 -1.82
N THR A 135 29.43 -7.55 -1.37
CA THR A 135 27.97 -7.35 -1.30
C THR A 135 27.34 -7.38 -2.69
N LEU A 136 27.94 -6.73 -3.69
CA LEU A 136 27.38 -6.74 -5.04
C LEU A 136 27.58 -8.09 -5.75
N ALA A 137 28.72 -8.74 -5.52
CA ALA A 137 29.07 -10.03 -6.11
C ALA A 137 28.20 -11.16 -5.55
N ILE A 138 27.88 -11.14 -4.25
CA ILE A 138 27.13 -12.20 -3.58
C ILE A 138 25.62 -11.87 -3.53
N GLU A 139 25.25 -10.64 -3.23
CA GLU A 139 23.87 -10.26 -2.89
C GLU A 139 23.15 -9.45 -3.98
N GLY A 140 23.80 -9.13 -5.10
CA GLY A 140 23.28 -8.26 -6.17
C GLY A 140 21.96 -8.68 -6.84
N TYR A 141 21.33 -9.80 -6.47
CA TYR A 141 19.96 -10.18 -6.90
C TYR A 141 18.93 -10.20 -5.76
N ARG A 142 19.35 -10.05 -4.50
CA ARG A 142 18.45 -9.89 -3.34
C ARG A 142 18.14 -8.43 -3.04
N LEU A 143 19.00 -7.53 -3.52
CA LEU A 143 18.80 -6.09 -3.38
C LEU A 143 17.63 -5.62 -4.23
N GLU A 144 16.77 -4.79 -3.64
CA GLU A 144 15.74 -4.05 -4.37
C GLU A 144 16.37 -3.28 -5.53
N SER A 145 15.60 -3.04 -6.60
CA SER A 145 16.13 -2.37 -7.81
C SER A 145 16.82 -1.04 -7.47
N GLY A 146 16.28 -0.28 -6.52
CA GLY A 146 16.86 0.96 -6.03
C GLY A 146 18.24 0.78 -5.38
N THR A 147 18.37 -0.15 -4.43
CA THR A 147 19.64 -0.43 -3.74
C THR A 147 20.69 -1.03 -4.67
N LYS A 148 20.26 -1.87 -5.61
CA LYS A 148 21.11 -2.45 -6.64
C LYS A 148 21.68 -1.39 -7.58
N ASP A 149 20.87 -0.41 -7.99
CA ASP A 149 21.31 0.66 -8.88
C ASP A 149 22.10 1.75 -8.12
N HIS A 150 21.88 1.90 -6.82
CA HIS A 150 22.72 2.71 -5.93
C HIS A 150 24.13 2.11 -5.80
N LEU A 151 24.26 0.82 -5.45
CA LEU A 151 25.59 0.19 -5.32
C LEU A 151 26.35 0.07 -6.64
N LYS A 152 25.64 -0.12 -7.78
CA LYS A 152 26.29 -0.06 -9.10
C LYS A 152 26.85 1.34 -9.39
N ARG A 153 26.10 2.39 -9.06
CA ARG A 153 26.58 3.78 -9.21
C ARG A 153 27.78 4.02 -8.32
N GLU A 154 27.75 3.53 -7.09
CA GLU A 154 28.84 3.69 -6.15
C GLU A 154 30.13 2.97 -6.58
N LEU A 155 30.02 1.79 -7.19
CA LEU A 155 31.17 1.11 -7.80
C LEU A 155 31.74 1.88 -8.99
N VAL A 156 30.88 2.48 -9.83
CA VAL A 156 31.31 3.30 -10.97
C VAL A 156 32.01 4.57 -10.50
N ILE A 157 31.46 5.24 -9.48
CA ILE A 157 32.07 6.42 -8.85
C ILE A 157 33.45 6.07 -8.29
N ARG A 158 33.61 4.86 -7.74
CA ARG A 158 34.89 4.33 -7.20
C ARG A 158 35.80 3.68 -8.25
N GLY A 159 35.47 3.77 -9.54
CA GLY A 159 36.32 3.32 -10.65
C GLY A 159 36.28 1.82 -10.98
N TYR A 160 35.37 1.05 -10.39
CA TYR A 160 35.22 -0.38 -10.67
C TYR A 160 34.26 -0.62 -11.84
N CYS A 161 34.69 -1.46 -12.79
CA CYS A 161 33.89 -1.85 -13.95
C CYS A 161 33.30 -3.26 -13.79
N ARG A 162 32.46 -3.68 -14.75
CA ARG A 162 31.87 -5.04 -14.76
C ARG A 162 32.92 -6.15 -14.81
N ALA A 163 34.08 -5.89 -15.40
CA ALA A 163 35.17 -6.86 -15.48
C ALA A 163 35.79 -7.11 -14.09
N ASP A 164 35.94 -6.08 -13.26
CA ASP A 164 36.52 -6.19 -11.92
C ASP A 164 35.62 -7.02 -10.99
N VAL A 165 34.30 -6.82 -11.07
CA VAL A 165 33.33 -7.64 -10.31
C VAL A 165 33.36 -9.11 -10.76
N ARG A 166 33.59 -9.36 -12.06
CA ARG A 166 33.73 -10.72 -12.60
C ARG A 166 35.05 -11.36 -12.15
N ALA A 167 36.17 -10.67 -12.28
CA ALA A 167 37.48 -11.13 -11.86
C ALA A 167 37.51 -11.42 -10.34
N TRP A 168 36.88 -10.57 -9.54
CA TRP A 168 36.73 -10.81 -8.09
C TRP A 168 35.93 -12.09 -7.82
N ARG A 169 34.84 -12.37 -8.56
CA ARG A 169 34.08 -13.63 -8.41
C ARG A 169 34.89 -14.85 -8.80
N GLU A 170 35.58 -14.80 -9.94
CA GLU A 170 36.39 -15.92 -10.42
C GLU A 170 37.52 -16.27 -9.45
N LYS A 171 38.08 -15.26 -8.77
CA LYS A 171 39.15 -15.42 -7.77
C LYS A 171 38.66 -15.90 -6.40
N ASN A 172 37.44 -15.55 -5.99
CA ASN A 172 36.98 -15.73 -4.60
C ASN A 172 35.84 -16.76 -4.41
N ILE A 173 35.32 -17.38 -5.48
CA ILE A 173 34.44 -18.54 -5.35
C ILE A 173 35.30 -19.75 -4.99
N PRO A 174 35.08 -20.42 -3.84
CA PRO A 174 35.86 -21.59 -3.45
C PRO A 174 35.75 -22.70 -4.51
N ASP A 175 36.82 -23.48 -4.69
CA ASP A 175 36.79 -24.70 -5.52
C ASP A 175 35.94 -25.82 -4.91
N GLU A 176 35.45 -25.62 -3.68
CA GLU A 176 34.62 -26.57 -2.98
C GLU A 176 33.22 -26.65 -3.57
N SER A 177 32.79 -27.89 -3.76
CA SER A 177 31.47 -28.22 -4.25
C SER A 177 30.41 -27.88 -3.21
N ALA A 178 29.28 -27.35 -3.65
CA ALA A 178 28.34 -26.74 -2.73
C ALA A 178 26.96 -27.39 -2.87
N GLU A 179 26.32 -27.70 -1.74
CA GLU A 179 25.09 -28.49 -1.73
C GLU A 179 23.82 -27.64 -1.94
N THR A 180 22.92 -28.12 -2.79
CA THR A 180 21.59 -27.54 -3.02
C THR A 180 20.52 -28.62 -3.14
N LYS A 181 19.24 -28.26 -3.03
CA LYS A 181 18.12 -29.19 -3.29
C LYS A 181 17.40 -28.81 -4.57
N CYS A 182 17.12 -29.81 -5.42
CA CYS A 182 16.31 -29.60 -6.62
C CYS A 182 14.88 -29.18 -6.26
N ARG A 183 14.38 -28.06 -6.81
CA ARG A 183 13.03 -27.57 -6.53
C ARG A 183 11.90 -28.50 -6.97
N LYS A 184 12.18 -29.38 -7.93
CA LYS A 184 11.14 -30.21 -8.56
C LYS A 184 11.00 -31.57 -7.89
N CYS A 185 12.11 -32.16 -7.45
CA CYS A 185 12.13 -33.50 -6.85
C CYS A 185 12.78 -33.56 -5.46
N ALA A 186 13.19 -32.43 -4.90
CA ALA A 186 13.85 -32.32 -3.59
C ALA A 186 15.16 -33.09 -3.41
N ALA A 187 15.73 -33.67 -4.47
CA ALA A 187 17.03 -34.36 -4.42
C ALA A 187 18.15 -33.38 -4.03
N THR A 188 19.00 -33.77 -3.08
CA THR A 188 20.23 -33.05 -2.74
C THR A 188 21.25 -33.25 -3.85
N LEU A 189 21.90 -32.16 -4.26
CA LEU A 189 22.83 -32.10 -5.38
C LEU A 189 24.06 -31.31 -4.97
N THR A 190 25.20 -31.79 -5.43
CA THR A 190 26.51 -31.15 -5.24
C THR A 190 26.82 -30.35 -6.51
N LEU A 191 26.84 -29.02 -6.41
CA LEU A 191 27.13 -28.13 -7.54
C LEU A 191 28.63 -28.00 -7.76
N THR A 192 29.06 -28.09 -9.01
CA THR A 192 30.44 -27.82 -9.41
C THR A 192 30.68 -26.30 -9.53
N ARG A 193 31.95 -25.88 -9.53
CA ARG A 193 32.33 -24.49 -9.83
C ARG A 193 31.77 -24.02 -11.17
N GLU A 194 31.75 -24.92 -12.16
CA GLU A 194 31.22 -24.65 -13.50
C GLU A 194 29.71 -24.40 -13.46
N ASP A 195 28.94 -25.18 -12.70
CA ASP A 195 27.48 -24.96 -12.52
C ASP A 195 27.21 -23.58 -11.88
N ILE A 196 28.01 -23.21 -10.86
CA ILE A 196 27.86 -21.94 -10.13
C ILE A 196 28.15 -20.75 -11.06
N LEU A 197 29.20 -20.86 -11.87
CA LEU A 197 29.57 -19.82 -12.85
C LEU A 197 28.55 -19.74 -14.01
N ALA A 198 28.04 -20.87 -14.48
CA ALA A 198 27.01 -20.97 -15.52
C ALA A 198 25.63 -20.47 -15.04
N ARG A 199 25.41 -20.41 -13.72
CA ARG A 199 24.16 -19.99 -13.04
C ARG A 199 22.97 -20.93 -13.23
N GLU A 200 23.17 -22.05 -13.88
CA GLU A 200 22.15 -23.06 -14.12
C GLU A 200 22.79 -24.44 -13.95
N TYR A 201 22.03 -25.38 -13.41
CA TYR A 201 22.44 -26.78 -13.30
C TYR A 201 21.31 -27.68 -13.79
N THR A 202 21.64 -28.85 -14.33
CA THR A 202 20.63 -29.83 -14.73
C THR A 202 20.52 -30.92 -13.68
N CYS A 203 19.36 -31.04 -13.04
CA CYS A 203 19.17 -32.05 -12.00
C CYS A 203 19.24 -33.47 -12.61
N PRO A 204 20.16 -34.34 -12.18
CA PRO A 204 20.30 -35.69 -12.71
C PRO A 204 19.05 -36.55 -12.45
N ALA A 205 18.36 -36.33 -11.32
CA ALA A 205 17.18 -37.11 -10.95
C ALA A 205 15.94 -36.79 -11.81
N CYS A 206 15.71 -35.52 -12.18
CA CYS A 206 14.50 -35.13 -12.91
C CYS A 206 14.74 -34.55 -14.32
N ARG A 207 16.01 -34.46 -14.74
CA ARG A 207 16.48 -33.91 -16.03
C ARG A 207 15.94 -32.52 -16.36
N LYS A 208 15.67 -31.70 -15.34
CA LYS A 208 15.25 -30.30 -15.51
C LYS A 208 16.40 -29.38 -15.14
N THR A 209 16.71 -28.48 -16.05
CA THR A 209 17.61 -27.34 -15.82
C THR A 209 16.94 -26.37 -14.87
N GLN A 210 17.67 -25.97 -13.83
CA GLN A 210 17.20 -25.04 -12.81
C GLN A 210 18.26 -23.96 -12.58
N PRO A 211 17.85 -22.72 -12.28
CA PRO A 211 18.80 -21.71 -11.85
C PRO A 211 19.42 -22.13 -10.52
N VAL A 212 20.73 -21.94 -10.39
CA VAL A 212 21.44 -22.14 -9.12
C VAL A 212 20.87 -21.16 -8.09
N GLN A 213 20.22 -21.69 -7.05
CA GLN A 213 19.78 -20.90 -5.91
C GLN A 213 20.79 -21.01 -4.79
N TYR A 214 21.18 -19.84 -4.31
CA TYR A 214 22.27 -19.56 -3.37
C TYR A 214 22.68 -20.71 -2.46
N LEU A 215 23.96 -21.02 -2.57
CA LEU A 215 24.74 -21.82 -1.65
C LEU A 215 24.96 -21.00 -0.37
N ARG A 216 24.69 -21.59 0.79
CA ARG A 216 25.38 -21.17 2.02
C ARG A 216 26.83 -21.59 1.80
N LEU A 217 27.70 -20.64 1.47
CA LEU A 217 29.14 -20.90 1.58
C LEU A 217 29.42 -21.21 3.05
N PRO A 218 30.19 -22.26 3.38
CA PRO A 218 30.73 -22.42 4.72
C PRO A 218 31.47 -21.12 5.05
N SER A 219 31.25 -20.58 6.24
CA SER A 219 31.97 -19.42 6.73
C SER A 219 33.47 -19.72 6.71
N LEU A 220 34.21 -19.09 5.80
CA LEU A 220 35.67 -19.03 5.88
C LEU A 220 35.99 -18.11 7.06
N ASP A 221 36.18 -18.74 8.22
CA ASP A 221 36.65 -18.09 9.44
C ASP A 221 38.11 -17.63 9.24
N PRO A 222 38.46 -16.34 9.33
CA PRO A 222 39.80 -15.85 8.98
C PRO A 222 40.90 -16.17 10.01
N ARG A 223 40.71 -17.13 10.91
CA ARG A 223 41.64 -17.35 12.04
C ARG A 223 41.96 -18.83 12.27
N GLU A 224 42.97 -19.31 11.55
CA GLU A 224 43.76 -20.45 12.02
C GLU A 224 45.25 -20.06 12.14
N ASN A 225 45.74 -20.08 13.38
CA ASN A 225 46.88 -20.90 13.79
C ASN A 225 46.90 -21.02 15.33
N PRO A 226 47.04 -22.24 15.91
CA PRO A 226 47.11 -22.47 17.35
C PRO A 226 48.58 -22.34 17.87
N PRO A 227 48.81 -22.22 19.19
CA PRO A 227 48.94 -23.43 20.00
C PRO A 227 48.32 -23.41 21.40
N ALA A 228 47.88 -24.61 21.80
CA ALA A 228 47.90 -25.23 23.12
C ALA A 228 47.38 -24.45 24.36
N GLY A 229 46.16 -24.75 24.78
CA GLY A 229 45.69 -24.45 26.13
C GLY A 229 44.17 -24.63 26.26
N ALA A 230 43.75 -25.67 26.98
CA ALA A 230 42.37 -26.14 27.07
C ALA A 230 41.36 -25.11 27.64
N GLY A 231 40.24 -25.01 26.94
CA GLY A 231 38.96 -24.46 27.42
C GLY A 231 37.94 -24.62 26.30
N ALA A 232 36.83 -25.33 26.53
CA ALA A 232 35.76 -25.39 25.54
C ALA A 232 35.33 -23.94 25.21
N PRO A 233 35.31 -23.52 23.94
CA PRO A 233 34.95 -22.16 23.60
C PRO A 233 33.52 -21.89 24.09
N PRO A 234 33.23 -20.68 24.61
CA PRO A 234 31.87 -20.30 24.91
C PRO A 234 31.03 -20.47 23.64
N LEU A 235 29.87 -21.12 23.76
CA LEU A 235 28.91 -21.23 22.66
C LEU A 235 28.60 -19.81 22.18
N GLU A 236 28.94 -19.49 20.94
CA GLU A 236 28.59 -18.20 20.34
C GLU A 236 27.07 -18.07 20.32
N GLU A 237 26.56 -17.04 20.99
CA GLU A 237 25.13 -16.75 21.00
C GLU A 237 24.67 -16.38 19.58
N LYS A 238 23.67 -17.09 19.09
CA LYS A 238 23.09 -16.88 17.78
C LYS A 238 22.04 -15.77 17.86
N GLU A 239 22.26 -14.71 17.09
CA GLU A 239 21.25 -13.67 16.88
C GLU A 239 20.37 -14.00 15.67
N MET A 240 19.05 -13.79 15.79
CA MET A 240 18.13 -13.83 14.66
C MET A 240 17.44 -12.50 14.49
N THR A 241 17.31 -12.06 13.25
CA THR A 241 16.60 -10.83 12.91
C THR A 241 15.08 -11.00 13.00
N THR A 242 14.34 -9.91 13.23
CA THR A 242 12.87 -9.90 13.24
C THR A 242 12.27 -10.55 12.00
N ARG A 243 12.88 -10.30 10.83
CA ARG A 243 12.41 -10.79 9.54
C ARG A 243 12.58 -12.31 9.39
N GLU A 244 13.63 -12.88 9.97
CA GLU A 244 13.82 -14.33 10.00
C GLU A 244 12.81 -15.00 10.92
N ILE A 245 12.58 -14.42 12.11
CA ILE A 245 11.55 -14.88 13.06
C ILE A 245 10.15 -14.82 12.41
N ASP A 246 9.86 -13.78 11.63
CA ASP A 246 8.58 -13.63 10.93
C ASP A 246 8.36 -14.65 9.80
N GLY A 247 9.44 -15.12 9.19
CA GLY A 247 9.41 -16.11 8.10
C GLY A 247 9.25 -17.55 8.58
N LEU A 248 9.36 -17.81 9.88
CA LEU A 248 9.25 -19.15 10.44
C LEU A 248 7.78 -19.56 10.66
N GLU A 249 7.48 -20.81 10.29
CA GLU A 249 6.25 -21.50 10.68
C GLU A 249 6.22 -21.72 12.20
N ASP A 250 5.02 -21.83 12.77
CA ASP A 250 4.83 -21.96 14.23
C ASP A 250 5.62 -23.14 14.83
N THR A 251 5.63 -24.27 14.12
CA THR A 251 6.36 -25.47 14.51
C THR A 251 7.86 -25.23 14.56
N ALA A 252 8.42 -24.52 13.57
CA ALA A 252 9.83 -24.18 13.54
C ALA A 252 10.20 -23.17 14.63
N LEU A 253 9.31 -22.23 14.97
CA LEU A 253 9.52 -21.29 16.08
C LEU A 253 9.50 -22.02 17.44
N LEU A 254 8.54 -22.93 17.62
CA LEU A 254 8.45 -23.76 18.82
C LEU A 254 9.66 -24.68 18.95
N GLU A 255 10.11 -25.29 17.85
CA GLU A 255 11.30 -26.15 17.83
C GLU A 255 12.57 -25.37 18.16
N ALA A 256 12.74 -24.18 17.60
CA ALA A 256 13.86 -23.29 17.91
C ALA A 256 13.90 -22.94 19.40
N LEU A 257 12.76 -22.53 19.98
CA LEU A 257 12.68 -22.19 21.41
C LEU A 257 12.77 -23.41 22.34
N ALA A 258 12.26 -24.57 21.93
CA ALA A 258 12.21 -25.73 22.81
C ALA A 258 13.51 -26.53 22.83
N LEU A 259 14.19 -26.67 21.67
CA LEU A 259 15.38 -27.51 21.53
C LEU A 259 16.69 -26.72 21.58
N ARG A 260 16.66 -25.44 21.22
CA ARG A 260 17.87 -24.62 21.03
C ARG A 260 17.85 -23.33 21.83
N GLU A 261 17.08 -23.26 22.91
CA GLU A 261 16.95 -22.05 23.73
C GLU A 261 18.31 -21.48 24.17
N ALA A 262 19.24 -22.36 24.53
CA ALA A 262 20.58 -21.98 24.97
C ALA A 262 21.48 -21.45 23.84
N GLU A 263 21.11 -21.68 22.56
CA GLU A 263 21.84 -21.14 21.40
C GLU A 263 21.47 -19.68 21.12
N TYR A 264 20.38 -19.14 21.69
CA TYR A 264 19.85 -17.82 21.33
C TYR A 264 20.04 -16.76 22.43
N SER A 265 20.36 -15.54 22.00
CA SER A 265 20.45 -14.39 22.91
C SER A 265 19.11 -14.12 23.61
N PRO A 266 19.10 -13.57 24.84
CA PRO A 266 17.86 -13.26 25.57
C PRO A 266 16.88 -12.38 24.77
N ALA A 267 17.39 -11.44 23.98
CA ALA A 267 16.59 -10.57 23.12
C ALA A 267 15.89 -11.35 22.00
N THR A 268 16.61 -12.27 21.35
CA THR A 268 16.08 -13.15 20.31
C THR A 268 14.96 -14.04 20.87
N ARG A 269 15.17 -14.58 22.08
CA ARG A 269 14.18 -15.40 22.79
C ARG A 269 12.90 -14.61 23.09
N GLU A 270 13.01 -13.40 23.61
CA GLU A 270 11.83 -12.56 23.90
C GLU A 270 11.07 -12.18 22.62
N MET A 271 11.78 -11.95 21.50
CA MET A 271 11.14 -11.70 20.22
C MET A 271 10.36 -12.91 19.70
N MET A 272 10.95 -14.12 19.76
CA MET A 272 10.26 -15.35 19.38
C MET A 272 9.05 -15.60 20.29
N MET A 273 9.18 -15.37 21.60
CA MET A 273 8.08 -15.49 22.57
C MET A 273 6.95 -14.49 22.30
N ARG A 274 7.28 -13.22 22.02
CA ARG A 274 6.30 -12.20 21.65
C ARG A 274 5.56 -12.58 20.36
N ARG A 275 6.26 -13.19 19.40
CA ARG A 275 5.65 -13.67 18.15
C ARG A 275 4.69 -14.83 18.39
N LEU A 276 5.07 -15.83 19.19
CA LEU A 276 4.20 -16.93 19.59
C LEU A 276 2.97 -16.44 20.34
N ARG A 277 3.13 -15.51 21.30
CA ARG A 277 1.99 -14.87 21.99
C ARG A 277 1.04 -14.16 21.01
N SER A 278 1.59 -13.46 20.02
CA SER A 278 0.76 -12.80 18.97
C SER A 278 -0.03 -13.79 18.11
N ARG A 279 0.40 -15.06 18.06
CA ARG A 279 -0.28 -16.16 17.36
C ARG A 279 -1.16 -17.01 18.28
N GLY A 280 -1.34 -16.60 19.55
CA GLY A 280 -2.23 -17.24 20.51
C GLY A 280 -1.58 -18.33 21.37
N TYR A 281 -0.27 -18.53 21.31
CA TYR A 281 0.44 -19.50 22.14
C TYR A 281 0.77 -18.92 23.51
N VAL A 282 0.53 -19.68 24.57
CA VAL A 282 0.91 -19.35 25.95
C VAL A 282 2.22 -20.07 26.33
N PRO A 283 3.00 -19.57 27.31
CA PRO A 283 4.26 -20.22 27.73
C PRO A 283 4.11 -21.71 28.07
N GLU A 284 2.94 -22.11 28.58
CA GLU A 284 2.60 -23.49 28.91
C GLU A 284 2.58 -24.40 27.67
N ASP A 285 2.25 -23.87 26.48
CA ASP A 285 2.25 -24.62 25.22
C ASP A 285 3.68 -25.01 24.83
N ILE A 286 4.64 -24.11 25.07
CA ILE A 286 6.07 -24.35 24.77
C ILE A 286 6.62 -25.43 25.71
N VAL A 287 6.23 -25.38 26.99
CA VAL A 287 6.59 -26.42 27.97
C VAL A 287 5.94 -27.76 27.61
N ALA A 288 4.68 -27.76 27.16
CA ALA A 288 3.99 -28.96 26.72
C ALA A 288 4.64 -29.58 25.47
N TRP A 289 5.01 -28.75 24.50
CA TRP A 289 5.74 -29.15 23.30
C TRP A 289 7.12 -29.75 23.64
N ARG A 290 7.87 -29.11 24.55
CA ARG A 290 9.17 -29.61 25.03
C ARG A 290 9.05 -30.99 25.69
N ARG A 291 7.91 -31.31 26.31
CA ARG A 291 7.62 -32.62 26.91
C ARG A 291 7.16 -33.68 25.91
N GLY A 292 7.25 -33.41 24.60
CA GLY A 292 6.83 -34.33 23.56
C GLY A 292 5.31 -34.57 23.51
N ARG A 293 4.52 -33.78 24.25
CA ARG A 293 3.07 -33.79 24.07
C ARG A 293 2.80 -33.10 22.74
N ARG A 294 2.18 -33.82 21.81
CA ARG A 294 1.58 -33.19 20.62
C ARG A 294 0.64 -32.13 21.15
N LEU A 295 0.96 -30.88 20.87
CA LEU A 295 0.03 -29.79 21.05
C LEU A 295 -1.16 -30.11 20.14
N SER A 296 -2.23 -30.65 20.72
CA SER A 296 -3.56 -30.52 20.15
C SER A 296 -3.96 -29.06 20.35
N ILE A 297 -3.26 -28.17 19.66
CA ILE A 297 -3.86 -26.88 19.36
C ILE A 297 -4.99 -27.29 18.44
N GLU A 298 -6.19 -27.40 19.01
CA GLU A 298 -7.38 -27.06 18.28
C GLU A 298 -7.05 -25.71 17.65
N LYS A 299 -6.57 -25.77 16.41
CA LYS A 299 -6.29 -24.62 15.56
C LYS A 299 -7.51 -23.75 15.76
N PRO A 300 -7.38 -22.57 16.42
CA PRO A 300 -8.48 -21.87 17.06
C PRO A 300 -9.64 -21.95 16.10
N GLU A 301 -10.70 -22.70 16.49
CA GLU A 301 -11.74 -23.18 15.59
C GLU A 301 -11.99 -22.07 14.59
N ALA A 302 -11.60 -22.31 13.33
CA ALA A 302 -11.47 -21.26 12.34
C ALA A 302 -12.72 -20.40 12.43
N GLU A 303 -12.54 -19.17 12.92
CA GLU A 303 -13.59 -18.25 13.39
C GLU A 303 -14.88 -18.56 12.64
N PRO A 304 -15.92 -19.13 13.31
CA PRO A 304 -16.94 -19.97 12.70
C PRO A 304 -17.37 -19.33 11.39
N ILE A 305 -16.92 -19.95 10.28
CA ILE A 305 -16.95 -19.36 8.92
C ILE A 305 -18.26 -18.63 8.80
N ALA A 306 -18.22 -17.29 8.85
CA ALA A 306 -19.41 -16.47 9.05
C ALA A 306 -20.49 -17.01 8.13
N ALA A 307 -21.56 -17.57 8.73
CA ALA A 307 -22.50 -18.44 8.04
C ALA A 307 -22.87 -17.80 6.71
N TYR A 308 -22.62 -18.51 5.60
CA TYR A 308 -22.95 -18.02 4.27
C TYR A 308 -24.41 -17.56 4.28
N LYS A 309 -24.62 -16.24 4.23
CA LYS A 309 -25.96 -15.67 4.12
C LYS A 309 -26.25 -15.55 2.63
N PRO A 310 -27.14 -16.39 2.06
CA PRO A 310 -27.55 -16.24 0.68
C PRO A 310 -28.15 -14.86 0.50
N GLY A 311 -27.48 -14.00 -0.27
CA GLY A 311 -27.86 -12.60 -0.45
C GLY A 311 -29.06 -12.40 -1.38
N GLY A 312 -29.91 -13.41 -1.56
CA GLY A 312 -30.94 -13.45 -2.60
C GLY A 312 -31.84 -12.21 -2.59
N MET A 313 -32.25 -11.74 -1.40
CA MET A 313 -33.11 -10.57 -1.27
C MET A 313 -32.41 -9.26 -1.66
N LEU A 314 -31.20 -8.99 -1.14
CA LEU A 314 -30.47 -7.75 -1.44
C LEU A 314 -30.01 -7.70 -2.90
N ALA A 315 -29.53 -8.83 -3.43
CA ALA A 315 -29.17 -8.96 -4.82
C ALA A 315 -30.40 -8.82 -5.75
N GLY A 316 -31.53 -9.40 -5.36
CA GLY A 316 -32.81 -9.25 -6.07
C GLY A 316 -33.28 -7.79 -6.09
N LEU A 317 -33.21 -7.10 -4.95
CA LEU A 317 -33.57 -5.69 -4.83
C LEU A 317 -32.68 -4.81 -5.70
N LEU A 318 -31.36 -5.03 -5.71
CA LEU A 318 -30.45 -4.31 -6.60
C LEU A 318 -30.71 -4.57 -8.07
N LYS A 319 -30.94 -5.82 -8.47
CA LYS A 319 -31.32 -6.15 -9.85
C LYS A 319 -32.62 -5.45 -10.23
N GLY A 320 -33.63 -5.48 -9.36
CA GLY A 320 -34.88 -4.76 -9.55
C GLY A 320 -34.68 -3.25 -9.71
N LEU A 321 -33.84 -2.65 -8.87
CA LEU A 321 -33.53 -1.22 -8.93
C LEU A 321 -32.78 -0.86 -10.22
N PHE A 322 -31.79 -1.66 -10.64
CA PHE A 322 -31.10 -1.45 -11.91
C PHE A 322 -32.04 -1.57 -13.11
N ILE A 323 -32.94 -2.57 -13.12
CA ILE A 323 -33.95 -2.72 -14.18
C ILE A 323 -34.91 -1.52 -14.18
N PHE A 324 -35.32 -1.06 -12.99
CA PHE A 324 -36.19 0.09 -12.85
C PHE A 324 -35.53 1.37 -13.36
N ILE A 325 -34.25 1.61 -13.03
CA ILE A 325 -33.47 2.74 -13.56
C ILE A 325 -33.35 2.63 -15.08
N VAL A 326 -33.02 1.45 -15.60
CA VAL A 326 -32.97 1.22 -17.05
C VAL A 326 -34.31 1.53 -17.72
N ALA A 327 -35.43 1.13 -17.11
CA ALA A 327 -36.77 1.42 -17.64
C ALA A 327 -37.10 2.92 -17.55
N LEU A 328 -36.71 3.58 -16.46
CA LEU A 328 -36.90 5.01 -16.24
C LEU A 328 -36.08 5.84 -17.23
N ASP A 329 -34.80 5.50 -17.41
CA ASP A 329 -33.89 6.12 -18.38
C ASP A 329 -34.37 5.88 -19.81
N ALA A 330 -34.85 4.69 -20.14
CA ALA A 330 -35.42 4.40 -21.46
C ALA A 330 -36.71 5.20 -21.70
N LEU A 331 -37.56 5.36 -20.68
CA LEU A 331 -38.74 6.22 -20.75
C LEU A 331 -38.34 7.70 -20.91
N LEU A 332 -37.33 8.17 -20.17
CA LEU A 332 -36.81 9.53 -20.28
C LEU A 332 -36.23 9.77 -21.67
N LEU A 333 -35.47 8.82 -22.20
CA LEU A 333 -34.93 8.82 -23.56
C LEU A 333 -36.06 8.88 -24.60
N ALA A 334 -37.14 8.13 -24.41
CA ALA A 334 -38.30 8.17 -25.28
C ALA A 334 -38.98 9.54 -25.24
N ILE A 335 -39.22 10.11 -24.05
CA ILE A 335 -39.82 11.43 -23.89
C ILE A 335 -38.95 12.52 -24.54
N LEU A 336 -37.64 12.50 -24.30
CA LEU A 336 -36.68 13.47 -24.86
C LEU A 336 -36.49 13.30 -26.37
N GLY A 337 -36.41 12.07 -26.84
CA GLY A 337 -36.30 11.73 -28.26
C GLY A 337 -37.55 12.12 -29.05
N PHE A 338 -38.74 11.83 -28.52
CA PHE A 338 -40.01 12.24 -29.15
C PHE A 338 -40.21 13.76 -29.06
N GLY A 339 -39.90 14.38 -27.93
CA GLY A 339 -40.03 15.82 -27.73
C GLY A 339 -39.10 16.65 -28.61
N SER A 340 -37.91 16.14 -28.93
CA SER A 340 -36.97 16.81 -29.84
C SER A 340 -37.34 16.64 -31.33
N TYR A 341 -38.06 15.57 -31.69
CA TYR A 341 -38.48 15.30 -33.07
C TYR A 341 -39.78 16.00 -33.49
N ILE A 342 -40.56 16.51 -32.55
CA ILE A 342 -41.82 17.23 -32.82
C ILE A 342 -41.68 18.71 -32.41
N PRO A 343 -40.89 19.52 -33.14
CA PRO A 343 -40.77 20.96 -32.88
C PRO A 343 -42.11 21.72 -33.02
N GLY A 344 -43.13 21.13 -33.66
CA GLY A 344 -44.42 21.76 -33.93
C GLY A 344 -45.48 21.69 -32.83
N VAL A 345 -45.33 20.87 -31.78
CA VAL A 345 -46.40 20.67 -30.77
C VAL A 345 -46.15 21.41 -29.46
N MET A 346 -44.89 21.67 -29.07
CA MET A 346 -44.59 22.36 -27.79
C MET A 346 -44.13 23.82 -27.93
N GLY A 347 -43.97 24.34 -29.15
CA GLY A 347 -43.79 25.78 -29.44
C GLY A 347 -42.52 26.45 -28.88
N LYS A 348 -41.76 25.76 -28.02
CA LYS A 348 -40.48 26.21 -27.45
C LYS A 348 -39.56 25.00 -27.31
N PRO A 349 -38.26 25.13 -27.64
CA PRO A 349 -37.30 24.10 -27.27
C PRO A 349 -37.36 23.91 -25.76
N LEU A 350 -37.53 22.66 -25.32
CA LEU A 350 -37.34 22.25 -23.93
C LEU A 350 -35.89 22.54 -23.54
N LEU A 351 -35.61 23.79 -23.18
CA LEU A 351 -34.32 24.22 -22.65
C LEU A 351 -34.26 23.69 -21.22
N PHE A 352 -33.65 22.52 -21.05
CA PHE A 352 -33.25 21.96 -19.76
C PHE A 352 -32.09 22.78 -19.14
N GLY A 353 -32.26 24.09 -19.02
CA GLY A 353 -31.47 24.91 -18.10
C GLY A 353 -32.11 24.82 -16.72
N GLY A 354 -31.32 24.65 -15.66
CA GLY A 354 -31.81 24.47 -14.28
C GLY A 354 -32.81 25.54 -13.80
N SER A 355 -32.85 26.71 -14.45
CA SER A 355 -33.82 27.78 -14.18
C SER A 355 -35.19 27.61 -14.85
N ALA A 356 -35.31 26.87 -15.96
CA ALA A 356 -36.57 26.65 -16.66
C ALA A 356 -37.36 25.45 -16.09
N LEU A 357 -36.69 24.44 -15.51
CA LEU A 357 -37.35 23.31 -14.85
C LEU A 357 -37.90 23.66 -13.46
N LEU A 358 -37.24 24.57 -12.73
CA LEU A 358 -37.77 25.08 -11.45
C LEU A 358 -39.00 25.98 -11.64
N ALA A 359 -39.22 26.50 -12.85
CA ALA A 359 -40.42 27.22 -13.25
C ALA A 359 -41.53 26.29 -13.79
N ALA A 360 -41.26 24.98 -13.91
CA ALA A 360 -42.18 24.00 -14.47
C ALA A 360 -43.05 23.33 -13.40
N ASP A 361 -44.22 22.86 -13.85
CA ASP A 361 -45.22 22.04 -13.17
C ASP A 361 -44.71 21.29 -11.92
N PRO A 362 -45.37 21.42 -10.74
CA PRO A 362 -45.06 20.67 -9.53
C PRO A 362 -44.85 19.16 -9.76
N ALA A 363 -45.56 18.57 -10.73
CA ALA A 363 -45.37 17.17 -11.11
C ALA A 363 -43.96 16.87 -11.65
N ALA A 364 -43.36 17.79 -12.42
CA ALA A 364 -42.00 17.65 -12.93
C ALA A 364 -40.96 17.72 -11.80
N ILE A 365 -41.16 18.61 -10.83
CA ILE A 365 -40.28 18.72 -9.64
C ILE A 365 -40.27 17.40 -8.86
N VAL A 366 -41.45 16.79 -8.65
CA VAL A 366 -41.56 15.49 -7.96
C VAL A 366 -40.79 14.39 -8.70
N VAL A 367 -40.88 14.34 -10.02
CA VAL A 367 -40.16 13.35 -10.84
C VAL A 367 -38.64 13.54 -10.73
N ILE A 368 -38.14 14.78 -10.78
CA ILE A 368 -36.70 15.08 -10.64
C ILE A 368 -36.20 14.65 -9.26
N VAL A 369 -36.94 15.00 -8.20
CA VAL A 369 -36.58 14.62 -6.82
C VAL A 369 -36.55 13.10 -6.68
N LEU A 370 -37.52 12.40 -7.28
CA LEU A 370 -37.56 10.93 -7.27
C LEU A 370 -36.33 10.35 -7.97
N ILE A 371 -35.96 10.85 -9.16
CA ILE A 371 -34.76 10.44 -9.89
C ILE A 371 -33.52 10.64 -9.02
N TRP A 372 -33.36 11.84 -8.44
CA TRP A 372 -32.24 12.14 -7.54
C TRP A 372 -32.18 11.21 -6.32
N CYS A 373 -33.33 10.90 -5.71
CA CYS A 373 -33.39 9.95 -4.61
C CYS A 373 -32.95 8.55 -5.04
N ILE A 374 -33.39 8.08 -6.22
CA ILE A 374 -33.02 6.76 -6.74
C ILE A 374 -31.53 6.70 -7.11
N GLU A 375 -31.03 7.72 -7.81
CA GLU A 375 -29.63 7.85 -8.20
C GLU A 375 -28.71 7.99 -6.98
N GLY A 376 -29.15 8.64 -5.92
CA GLY A 376 -28.41 8.71 -4.65
C GLY A 376 -28.45 7.41 -3.86
N LEU A 377 -29.58 6.70 -3.87
CA LEU A 377 -29.75 5.43 -3.14
C LEU A 377 -29.00 4.27 -3.81
N LEU A 378 -28.90 4.27 -5.14
CA LEU A 378 -28.30 3.18 -5.91
C LEU A 378 -26.82 2.93 -5.53
N PRO A 379 -25.92 3.92 -5.49
CA PRO A 379 -24.54 3.75 -5.03
C PRO A 379 -24.47 3.17 -3.63
N VAL A 380 -25.33 3.64 -2.71
CA VAL A 380 -25.37 3.16 -1.32
C VAL A 380 -25.75 1.69 -1.27
N LEU A 381 -26.80 1.28 -2.00
CA LEU A 381 -27.21 -0.12 -2.06
C LEU A 381 -26.15 -1.00 -2.74
N PHE A 382 -25.54 -0.50 -3.83
CA PHE A 382 -24.48 -1.20 -4.54
C PHE A 382 -23.26 -1.42 -3.63
N LEU A 383 -22.93 -0.43 -2.80
CA LEU A 383 -21.89 -0.52 -1.78
C LEU A 383 -22.18 -1.59 -0.73
N PHE A 384 -23.38 -1.60 -0.17
CA PHE A 384 -23.78 -2.63 0.80
C PHE A 384 -23.70 -4.03 0.21
N TRP A 385 -24.10 -4.19 -1.06
CA TRP A 385 -23.98 -5.45 -1.76
C TRP A 385 -22.52 -5.83 -2.04
N LEU A 386 -21.69 -4.89 -2.49
CA LEU A 386 -20.28 -5.14 -2.76
C LEU A 386 -19.55 -5.53 -1.47
N TYR A 387 -19.84 -4.86 -0.35
CA TYR A 387 -19.33 -5.20 0.97
C TYR A 387 -19.74 -6.62 1.40
N ARG A 388 -21.02 -6.97 1.25
CA ARG A 388 -21.52 -8.33 1.53
C ARG A 388 -20.79 -9.37 0.69
N VAL A 389 -20.71 -9.15 -0.62
CA VAL A 389 -20.04 -10.05 -1.55
C VAL A 389 -18.59 -10.23 -1.11
N TYR A 390 -17.89 -9.15 -0.82
CA TYR A 390 -16.48 -9.19 -0.44
C TYR A 390 -16.25 -10.00 0.84
N ARG A 391 -17.09 -9.82 1.86
CA ARG A 391 -17.05 -10.65 3.08
C ARG A 391 -17.29 -12.13 2.79
N ASN A 392 -18.25 -12.44 1.93
CA ASN A 392 -18.54 -13.82 1.53
C ASN A 392 -17.38 -14.44 0.73
N VAL A 393 -16.65 -13.67 -0.09
CA VAL A 393 -15.47 -14.17 -0.79
C VAL A 393 -14.36 -14.54 0.18
N ILE A 394 -14.04 -13.66 1.13
CA ILE A 394 -13.03 -13.95 2.18
C ILE A 394 -13.38 -15.25 2.90
N ALA A 395 -14.65 -15.45 3.25
CA ALA A 395 -15.12 -16.68 3.87
C ALA A 395 -14.93 -17.92 2.97
N LEU A 396 -15.10 -17.79 1.65
CA LEU A 396 -15.11 -18.91 0.70
C LEU A 396 -13.75 -19.27 0.07
N THR A 397 -12.82 -18.32 -0.07
CA THR A 397 -11.62 -18.53 -0.92
C THR A 397 -10.32 -18.83 -0.18
N SER A 398 -10.32 -18.86 1.17
CA SER A 398 -9.18 -19.13 2.08
C SER A 398 -7.91 -18.29 1.89
N LYS A 399 -7.82 -17.48 0.82
CA LYS A 399 -6.72 -16.56 0.53
C LYS A 399 -7.05 -15.19 1.13
N PRO A 400 -6.11 -14.57 1.84
CA PRO A 400 -6.28 -13.19 2.29
C PRO A 400 -6.44 -12.29 1.06
N THR A 401 -7.46 -11.45 1.08
CA THR A 401 -7.63 -10.43 0.06
C THR A 401 -6.64 -9.29 0.29
N ALA A 402 -6.15 -8.67 -0.78
CA ALA A 402 -5.23 -7.54 -0.73
C ALA A 402 -5.89 -6.28 -0.16
N ILE A 403 -7.20 -6.11 -0.36
CA ILE A 403 -7.98 -4.99 0.14
C ILE A 403 -8.81 -5.46 1.35
N LYS A 404 -8.93 -4.63 2.40
CA LYS A 404 -9.89 -4.92 3.49
C LYS A 404 -11.25 -4.31 3.12
N PRO A 405 -12.38 -4.99 3.40
CA PRO A 405 -13.70 -4.51 2.98
C PRO A 405 -14.07 -3.14 3.56
N TRP A 406 -13.62 -2.81 4.77
CA TRP A 406 -13.88 -1.49 5.38
C TRP A 406 -13.07 -0.38 4.71
N ILE A 407 -11.83 -0.66 4.28
CA ILE A 407 -10.99 0.31 3.54
C ILE A 407 -11.73 0.72 2.28
N ALA A 408 -12.42 -0.22 1.63
CA ALA A 408 -13.16 0.12 0.44
C ALA A 408 -14.33 1.09 0.68
N ILE A 409 -15.08 0.92 1.77
CA ILE A 409 -16.15 1.84 2.15
C ILE A 409 -15.59 3.23 2.44
N VAL A 410 -14.51 3.30 3.21
CA VAL A 410 -13.87 4.58 3.57
C VAL A 410 -13.30 5.29 2.34
N MET A 411 -12.63 4.55 1.46
CA MET A 411 -12.06 5.09 0.23
C MET A 411 -13.13 5.61 -0.73
N MET A 412 -14.36 5.10 -0.67
CA MET A 412 -15.48 5.63 -1.47
C MET A 412 -15.97 7.01 -1.06
N LEU A 413 -15.58 7.51 0.13
CA LEU A 413 -15.87 8.89 0.54
C LEU A 413 -14.95 9.91 -0.14
N PHE A 414 -13.87 9.44 -0.77
CA PHE A 414 -12.92 10.29 -1.48
C PHE A 414 -13.15 10.18 -2.99
N VAL A 415 -13.14 11.30 -3.71
CA VAL A 415 -13.49 11.38 -5.13
C VAL A 415 -12.63 10.46 -6.02
N ILE A 416 -11.31 10.42 -5.81
CA ILE A 416 -10.40 9.62 -6.65
C ILE A 416 -10.44 8.12 -6.27
N PRO A 417 -10.35 7.74 -4.99
CA PRO A 417 -10.43 6.34 -4.61
C PRO A 417 -11.83 5.72 -4.81
N SER A 418 -12.93 6.49 -4.74
CA SER A 418 -14.29 6.01 -5.06
C SER A 418 -14.43 5.53 -6.50
N ILE A 419 -13.56 6.03 -7.37
CA ILE A 419 -13.46 5.60 -8.75
C ILE A 419 -12.68 4.26 -8.80
N VAL A 420 -11.45 4.20 -8.29
CA VAL A 420 -10.58 3.03 -8.53
C VAL A 420 -10.95 1.78 -7.72
N VAL A 421 -11.34 1.97 -6.46
CA VAL A 421 -11.55 0.88 -5.49
C VAL A 421 -12.67 -0.11 -5.87
N PRO A 422 -13.88 0.32 -6.29
CA PRO A 422 -14.94 -0.62 -6.67
C PRO A 422 -14.50 -1.59 -7.76
N TYR A 423 -13.76 -1.09 -8.76
CA TYR A 423 -13.21 -1.91 -9.83
C TYR A 423 -12.18 -2.92 -9.31
N LEU A 424 -11.25 -2.50 -8.45
CA LEU A 424 -10.26 -3.40 -7.85
C LEU A 424 -10.93 -4.52 -7.05
N MET A 425 -11.95 -4.20 -6.26
CA MET A 425 -12.72 -5.18 -5.49
C MET A 425 -13.45 -6.17 -6.40
N ALA A 426 -14.21 -5.67 -7.38
CA ALA A 426 -14.93 -6.53 -8.31
C ALA A 426 -13.98 -7.48 -9.05
N ARG A 427 -12.82 -6.96 -9.49
CA ARG A 427 -11.76 -7.75 -10.13
C ARG A 427 -11.17 -8.80 -9.17
N GLU A 428 -10.97 -8.46 -7.91
CA GLU A 428 -10.45 -9.38 -6.90
C GLU A 428 -11.46 -10.49 -6.57
N ILE A 429 -12.74 -10.14 -6.38
CA ILE A 429 -13.86 -11.08 -6.22
C ILE A 429 -13.92 -12.06 -7.40
N LEU A 430 -13.88 -11.55 -8.63
CA LEU A 430 -13.95 -12.35 -9.86
C LEU A 430 -12.70 -13.21 -10.11
N ARG A 431 -11.56 -12.85 -9.50
CA ARG A 431 -10.33 -13.65 -9.52
C ARG A 431 -10.37 -14.73 -8.45
N GLY A 432 -10.78 -14.40 -7.23
CA GLY A 432 -10.91 -15.33 -6.11
C GLY A 432 -11.96 -16.42 -6.38
N GLY A 433 -13.02 -16.09 -7.12
CA GLY A 433 -14.07 -17.04 -7.47
C GLY A 433 -13.83 -17.90 -8.70
N SER A 434 -12.71 -17.75 -9.41
CA SER A 434 -12.44 -18.54 -10.62
C SER A 434 -12.00 -19.97 -10.25
N PRO A 435 -12.66 -21.03 -10.74
CA PRO A 435 -12.25 -22.43 -10.54
C PRO A 435 -10.86 -22.78 -11.09
N ALA A 436 -10.31 -21.92 -11.95
CA ALA A 436 -9.04 -22.15 -12.62
C ALA A 436 -7.88 -21.81 -11.67
N ASP A 437 -7.37 -22.86 -11.02
CA ASP A 437 -6.08 -23.02 -10.33
C ASP A 437 -5.82 -22.30 -9.00
N PRO A 438 -5.78 -23.07 -7.88
CA PRO A 438 -5.12 -22.64 -6.65
C PRO A 438 -3.62 -22.32 -6.81
N GLY A 439 -2.95 -22.79 -7.88
CA GLY A 439 -1.49 -22.88 -7.94
C GLY A 439 -0.76 -22.23 -9.14
N HIS A 440 -1.41 -21.56 -10.10
CA HIS A 440 -0.71 -20.97 -11.25
C HIS A 440 -1.00 -19.47 -11.42
N PRO A 441 -0.10 -18.57 -10.98
CA PRO A 441 -0.16 -17.15 -11.32
C PRO A 441 0.18 -16.99 -12.80
N GLY A 442 -0.83 -17.04 -13.69
CA GLY A 442 -0.60 -16.79 -15.11
C GLY A 442 -1.47 -17.52 -16.13
N SER A 443 -2.45 -18.36 -15.74
CA SER A 443 -3.43 -18.93 -16.68
C SER A 443 -4.39 -17.84 -17.18
N GLY A 444 -3.86 -17.04 -18.10
CA GLY A 444 -4.43 -15.83 -18.64
C GLY A 444 -5.60 -16.13 -19.56
N ARG A 445 -6.81 -15.92 -19.02
CA ARG A 445 -8.00 -15.33 -19.65
C ARG A 445 -9.20 -15.75 -18.82
N SER A 446 -9.36 -15.16 -17.63
CA SER A 446 -10.66 -15.26 -16.97
C SER A 446 -11.60 -14.32 -17.71
N ILE A 447 -12.55 -14.90 -18.44
CA ILE A 447 -13.71 -14.22 -19.04
C ILE A 447 -14.40 -13.31 -17.99
N SER A 448 -14.24 -13.64 -16.69
CA SER A 448 -14.71 -12.87 -15.54
C SER A 448 -14.12 -11.45 -15.47
N THR A 449 -12.86 -11.21 -15.84
CA THR A 449 -12.25 -9.87 -15.74
C THR A 449 -12.69 -8.90 -16.81
N ALA A 450 -13.17 -9.39 -17.96
CA ALA A 450 -13.64 -8.53 -19.05
C ALA A 450 -14.93 -7.79 -18.67
N ILE A 451 -15.87 -8.46 -17.98
CA ILE A 451 -17.14 -7.86 -17.55
C ILE A 451 -16.87 -6.69 -16.60
N ALA A 452 -15.96 -6.87 -15.63
CA ALA A 452 -15.58 -5.79 -14.72
C ALA A 452 -14.94 -4.61 -15.46
N LYS A 453 -14.11 -4.86 -16.48
CA LYS A 453 -13.49 -3.81 -17.30
C LYS A 453 -14.52 -3.04 -18.14
N TRP A 454 -15.48 -3.74 -18.75
CA TRP A 454 -16.52 -3.10 -19.56
C TRP A 454 -17.49 -2.29 -18.71
N TRP A 455 -17.98 -2.86 -17.60
CA TRP A 455 -18.76 -2.13 -16.61
C TRP A 455 -18.04 -0.85 -16.16
N TRP A 456 -16.79 -1.00 -15.75
CA TRP A 456 -15.99 0.09 -15.23
C TRP A 456 -15.67 1.16 -16.28
N GLY A 457 -15.32 0.73 -17.50
CA GLY A 457 -15.09 1.62 -18.63
C GLY A 457 -16.33 2.43 -18.99
N SER A 458 -17.50 1.78 -19.09
CA SER A 458 -18.77 2.46 -19.35
C SER A 458 -19.13 3.45 -18.25
N PHE A 459 -18.95 3.08 -16.98
CA PHE A 459 -19.18 3.97 -15.84
C PHE A 459 -18.27 5.20 -15.85
N LEU A 460 -16.98 5.02 -16.14
CA LEU A 460 -16.05 6.13 -16.30
C LEU A 460 -16.48 7.07 -17.42
N VAL A 461 -16.74 6.53 -18.62
CA VAL A 461 -17.16 7.35 -19.75
C VAL A 461 -18.43 8.16 -19.40
N MET A 462 -19.40 7.53 -18.73
CA MET A 462 -20.61 8.18 -18.24
C MET A 462 -20.31 9.35 -17.28
N ILE A 463 -19.52 9.12 -16.21
CA ILE A 463 -19.17 10.19 -15.23
C ILE A 463 -18.52 11.38 -15.93
N TRP A 464 -17.58 11.12 -16.84
CA TRP A 464 -16.87 12.17 -17.55
C TRP A 464 -17.82 12.96 -18.46
N PHE A 465 -18.74 12.27 -19.15
CA PHE A 465 -19.75 12.91 -19.99
C PHE A 465 -20.75 13.76 -19.18
N ASP A 466 -21.26 13.24 -18.06
CA ASP A 466 -22.25 13.95 -17.25
C ASP A 466 -21.66 15.10 -16.43
N SER A 467 -20.48 14.92 -15.84
CA SER A 467 -19.97 15.90 -14.87
C SER A 467 -19.16 17.01 -15.52
N ILE A 468 -18.27 16.65 -16.45
CA ILE A 468 -17.27 17.58 -16.99
C ILE A 468 -17.75 18.14 -18.33
N PHE A 469 -18.25 17.27 -19.21
CA PHE A 469 -18.69 17.69 -20.53
C PHE A 469 -20.04 18.41 -20.51
N ALA A 470 -21.01 17.99 -19.69
CA ALA A 470 -22.31 18.66 -19.66
C ALA A 470 -22.19 20.13 -19.24
N GLY A 471 -21.42 20.44 -18.19
CA GLY A 471 -21.23 21.82 -17.72
C GLY A 471 -20.47 22.71 -18.71
N LEU A 472 -19.40 22.17 -19.32
CA LEU A 472 -18.57 22.91 -20.28
C LEU A 472 -19.31 23.10 -21.62
N ILE A 473 -19.94 22.05 -22.14
CA ILE A 473 -20.64 22.09 -23.43
C ILE A 473 -21.94 22.87 -23.33
N HIS A 474 -22.66 22.82 -22.21
CA HIS A 474 -23.83 23.68 -22.04
C HIS A 474 -23.49 25.18 -22.18
N ARG A 475 -22.30 25.59 -21.71
CA ARG A 475 -21.82 26.96 -21.85
C ARG A 475 -21.33 27.30 -23.26
N LEU A 476 -20.65 26.38 -23.94
CA LEU A 476 -19.98 26.64 -25.22
C LEU A 476 -20.86 26.33 -26.45
N TRP A 477 -21.68 25.28 -26.40
CA TRP A 477 -22.53 24.81 -27.50
C TRP A 477 -23.90 24.30 -26.99
N PRO A 478 -24.82 25.20 -26.60
CA PRO A 478 -26.09 24.82 -25.99
C PRO A 478 -27.01 23.97 -26.89
N HIS A 479 -26.85 24.06 -28.22
CA HIS A 479 -27.59 23.25 -29.19
C HIS A 479 -27.12 21.78 -29.23
N LEU A 480 -25.91 21.49 -28.74
CA LEU A 480 -25.40 20.12 -28.61
C LEU A 480 -25.80 19.46 -27.29
N THR A 481 -26.28 20.23 -26.31
CA THR A 481 -26.61 19.72 -24.96
C THR A 481 -27.65 18.60 -25.02
N SER A 482 -28.71 18.72 -25.82
CA SER A 482 -29.74 17.69 -25.94
C SER A 482 -29.22 16.38 -26.56
N TRP A 483 -28.33 16.48 -27.55
CA TRP A 483 -27.69 15.31 -28.16
C TRP A 483 -26.74 14.61 -27.20
N LEU A 484 -25.99 15.37 -26.41
CA LEU A 484 -25.09 14.83 -25.40
C LEU A 484 -25.85 14.18 -24.24
N LEU A 485 -26.99 14.74 -23.87
CA LEU A 485 -27.89 14.12 -22.89
C LEU A 485 -28.39 12.76 -23.40
N LEU A 486 -28.82 12.66 -24.67
CA LEU A 486 -29.21 11.39 -25.28
C LEU A 486 -28.06 10.37 -25.29
N VAL A 487 -26.84 10.80 -25.62
CA VAL A 487 -25.64 9.95 -25.57
C VAL A 487 -25.34 9.49 -24.15
N SER A 488 -25.44 10.39 -23.17
CA SER A 488 -25.19 10.07 -21.77
C SER A 488 -26.19 9.06 -21.23
N ILE A 489 -27.48 9.23 -21.51
CA ILE A 489 -28.52 8.26 -21.14
C ILE A 489 -28.21 6.89 -21.77
N GLY A 490 -27.80 6.84 -23.04
CA GLY A 490 -27.38 5.59 -23.70
C GLY A 490 -26.16 4.92 -23.02
N LEU A 491 -25.19 5.71 -22.56
CA LEU A 491 -24.04 5.22 -21.81
C LEU A 491 -24.45 4.71 -20.41
N ASN A 492 -25.36 5.40 -19.73
CA ASN A 492 -25.88 5.00 -18.43
C ASN A 492 -26.63 3.66 -18.53
N LEU A 493 -27.50 3.50 -19.52
CA LEU A 493 -28.18 2.23 -19.83
C LEU A 493 -27.17 1.09 -20.04
N THR A 494 -26.08 1.36 -20.77
CA THR A 494 -25.02 0.39 -21.02
C THR A 494 -24.28 0.03 -19.72
N ALA A 495 -23.93 1.02 -18.90
CA ALA A 495 -23.27 0.83 -17.61
C ALA A 495 -24.14 0.02 -16.63
N ALA A 496 -25.43 0.36 -16.54
CA ALA A 496 -26.41 -0.35 -15.71
C ALA A 496 -26.59 -1.81 -16.14
N ALA A 497 -26.66 -2.09 -17.45
CA ALA A 497 -26.73 -3.45 -17.97
C ALA A 497 -25.49 -4.28 -17.60
N PHE A 498 -24.29 -3.70 -17.72
CA PHE A 498 -23.05 -4.36 -17.29
C PHE A 498 -22.98 -4.54 -15.77
N ALA A 499 -23.46 -3.58 -14.98
CA ALA A 499 -23.54 -3.69 -13.52
C ALA A 499 -24.47 -4.84 -13.10
N ALA A 500 -25.66 -4.93 -13.68
CA ALA A 500 -26.60 -6.02 -13.44
C ALA A 500 -25.99 -7.40 -13.80
N ARG A 501 -25.28 -7.47 -14.93
CA ARG A 501 -24.58 -8.68 -15.36
C ARG A 501 -23.44 -9.06 -14.43
N LEU A 502 -22.69 -8.07 -13.93
CA LEU A 502 -21.63 -8.27 -12.94
C LEU A 502 -22.21 -8.83 -11.63
N VAL A 503 -23.29 -8.23 -11.13
CA VAL A 503 -24.01 -8.66 -9.92
C VAL A 503 -24.46 -10.11 -10.06
N TYR A 504 -25.14 -10.44 -11.16
CA TYR A 504 -25.58 -11.80 -11.46
C TYR A 504 -24.42 -12.80 -11.46
N ARG A 505 -23.31 -12.45 -12.15
CA ARG A 505 -22.17 -13.36 -12.28
C ARG A 505 -21.50 -13.63 -10.94
N ILE A 506 -21.33 -12.61 -10.12
CA ILE A 506 -20.72 -12.73 -8.80
C ILE A 506 -21.57 -13.61 -7.88
N ASP A 507 -22.89 -13.39 -7.83
CA ASP A 507 -23.77 -14.20 -7.00
C ASP A 507 -23.77 -15.68 -7.44
N HIS A 508 -23.79 -15.94 -8.75
CA HIS A 508 -23.70 -17.30 -9.29
C HIS A 508 -22.38 -17.99 -8.89
N LEU A 509 -21.26 -17.28 -8.97
CA LEU A 509 -19.96 -17.80 -8.54
C LEU A 509 -19.94 -18.13 -7.04
N GLN A 510 -20.55 -17.28 -6.20
CA GLN A 510 -20.65 -17.55 -4.76
C GLN A 510 -21.49 -18.80 -4.46
N ALA A 511 -22.59 -18.99 -5.20
CA ALA A 511 -23.42 -20.18 -5.07
C ALA A 511 -22.65 -21.45 -5.49
N GLU A 512 -21.92 -21.42 -6.60
CA GLU A 512 -21.08 -22.53 -7.05
C GLU A 512 -19.99 -22.90 -6.02
N LEU A 513 -19.30 -21.90 -5.47
CA LEU A 513 -18.27 -22.10 -4.44
C LEU A 513 -18.85 -22.72 -3.16
N TYR A 514 -20.03 -22.26 -2.75
CA TYR A 514 -20.71 -22.78 -1.57
C TYR A 514 -21.05 -24.28 -1.75
N VAL A 515 -21.66 -24.64 -2.88
CA VAL A 515 -22.01 -26.04 -3.19
C VAL A 515 -20.75 -26.92 -3.24
N ARG A 516 -19.67 -26.47 -3.88
CA ARG A 516 -18.41 -27.22 -3.92
C ARG A 516 -17.82 -27.46 -2.55
N ARG A 517 -17.87 -26.47 -1.66
CA ARG A 517 -17.32 -26.59 -0.31
C ARG A 517 -18.15 -27.51 0.58
N MET A 518 -19.48 -27.50 0.42
CA MET A 518 -20.38 -28.39 1.15
C MET A 518 -20.37 -29.82 0.59
N GLY A 519 -20.13 -29.99 -0.72
CA GLY A 519 -20.08 -31.29 -1.39
C GLY A 519 -18.72 -32.00 -1.35
N SER A 520 -17.66 -31.31 -0.94
CA SER A 520 -16.34 -31.91 -0.69
C SER A 520 -16.39 -32.65 0.65
N PRO A 521 -16.25 -33.99 0.70
CA PRO A 521 -16.04 -34.67 1.98
C PRO A 521 -14.82 -34.03 2.66
N GLN A 522 -14.95 -33.70 3.95
CA GLN A 522 -13.83 -33.19 4.73
C GLN A 522 -12.83 -34.33 4.89
N THR A 523 -11.79 -34.34 4.05
CA THR A 523 -10.68 -35.30 4.08
C THR A 523 -9.54 -34.79 4.95
#